data_AF-A0A482Z2I8-F1
#
_entry.id   AF-A0A482Z2I8-F1
#
_cell.length_a   1.000
_cell.length_b   1.000
_cell.length_c   1.000
_cell.angle_alpha   90.00
_cell.angle_beta   90.00
_cell.angle_gamma   90.00
#
_symmetry.space_group_name_H-M   'P 1'
#
loop_
_entity.id
_entity.type
_entity.pdbx_description
1 polymer ?
#
loop_
_entity_poly.entity_id
_entity_poly.type
_entity_poly.pdbx_seq_one_letter_code
_entity_poly.pdbx_strand_id
1 'polypeptide(L)' 'MFDSVEQAQNLTTQWLWVYNNERPYFALGGIPSRTKVA' A
#
# COMPACT_ATOMS: atom_id res chain seq x y z
N MET A 1 -17.48 -5.97 -9.64
CA MET A 1 -17.35 -4.88 -10.63
C MET A 1 -17.35 -3.57 -9.84
N PHE A 2 -16.59 -2.56 -10.24
CA PHE A 2 -16.61 -1.25 -9.57
C PHE A 2 -17.76 -0.41 -10.11
N ASP A 3 -18.39 0.35 -9.24
CA ASP A 3 -19.51 1.25 -9.52
C ASP A 3 -19.02 2.55 -10.21
N SER A 4 -17.77 2.96 -9.97
CA SER A 4 -17.13 4.09 -10.64
C SER A 4 -15.60 4.02 -10.62
N VAL A 5 -14.95 4.85 -11.46
CA VAL A 5 -13.49 5.04 -11.43
C VAL A 5 -13.04 5.63 -10.09
N GLU A 6 -13.82 6.56 -9.53
CA GLU A 6 -13.53 7.19 -8.24
C GLU A 6 -13.54 6.16 -7.10
N GLN A 7 -14.50 5.23 -7.09
CA GLN A 7 -14.54 4.14 -6.11
C GLN A 7 -13.28 3.26 -6.23
N ALA A 8 -12.89 2.88 -7.44
CA ALA A 8 -11.67 2.10 -7.67
C ALA A 8 -10.40 2.84 -7.20
N GLN A 9 -10.32 4.15 -7.43
CA GLN A 9 -9.21 5.00 -6.99
C GLN A 9 -9.14 5.12 -5.47
N ASN A 10 -10.27 5.32 -4.80
CA ASN A 10 -10.34 5.39 -3.33
C ASN A 10 -9.89 4.07 -2.69
N LEU A 11 -10.37 2.94 -3.20
CA LEU A 11 -9.97 1.61 -2.74
C LEU A 11 -8.47 1.37 -2.95
N THR A 12 -7.93 1.75 -4.11
CA THR A 12 -6.50 1.62 -4.41
C THR A 12 -5.65 2.48 -3.48
N THR A 13 -6.08 3.71 -3.18
CA THR A 13 -5.39 4.63 -2.27
C THR A 13 -5.34 4.08 -0.85
N GLN A 14 -6.46 3.56 -0.35
CA GLN A 14 -6.53 2.92 0.96
C GLN A 14 -5.64 1.68 1.02
N TRP A 15 -5.68 0.84 -0.01
CA TRP A 15 -4.85 -0.36 -0.10
C TRP A 15 -3.36 -0.03 -0.08
N LEU A 16 -2.93 0.99 -0.84
CA LEU A 16 -1.54 1.46 -0.86
C LEU A 16 -1.11 1.98 0.52
N TRP A 17 -1.98 2.68 1.24
CA TRP A 17 -1.69 3.12 2.59
C TRP A 17 -1.45 1.94 3.52
N VAL A 18 -2.36 0.95 3.54
CA VAL A 18 -2.22 -0.27 4.36
C VAL A 18 -0.93 -1.00 4.01
N TYR A 19 -0.67 -1.21 2.72
CA TYR A 19 0.54 -1.88 2.25
C TYR A 19 1.84 -1.18 2.69
N ASN A 20 1.86 0.16 2.65
CA ASN A 20 3.05 0.95 2.99
C ASN A 20 3.20 1.25 4.49
N ASN A 21 2.17 1.09 5.32
CA ASN A 21 2.21 1.46 6.74
C ASN A 21 2.07 0.26 7.68
N GLU A 22 1.27 -0.73 7.34
CA GLU A 22 0.88 -1.81 8.26
C GLU A 22 1.52 -3.15 7.91
N ARG A 23 2.14 -3.30 6.73
CA ARG A 23 2.68 -4.58 6.32
C ARG A 23 3.84 -5.00 7.24
N PRO A 24 3.79 -6.21 7.83
CA PRO A 24 4.90 -6.74 8.62
C PRO A 24 6.15 -6.84 7.74
N TYR A 25 7.27 -6.29 8.22
CA TYR A 25 8.56 -6.19 7.52
C TYR A 25 9.21 -7.53 7.11
N PHE A 26 8.50 -8.65 7.27
CA PHE A 26 8.98 -10.00 7.03
C PHE A 26 9.20 -10.34 5.55
N ALA A 27 8.46 -9.74 4.61
CA ALA A 27 8.56 -10.11 3.20
C ALA A 27 9.84 -9.62 2.49
N LEU A 28 10.55 -8.66 3.07
CA LEU A 28 11.81 -8.12 2.53
C LEU A 28 12.99 -8.40 3.48
N GLY A 29 12.91 -9.44 4.31
CA GLY A 29 13.99 -9.79 5.25
C GLY A 29 14.19 -8.76 6.38
N GLY A 30 13.15 -8.04 6.78
CA GLY A 30 13.20 -7.01 7.82
C GLY A 30 13.36 -5.58 7.31
N ILE A 31 13.47 -5.38 5.99
CA ILE A 31 13.62 -4.04 5.40
C ILE A 31 12.24 -3.37 5.29
N PRO A 32 12.05 -2.17 5.87
CA PRO A 32 10.83 -1.40 5.68
C PRO A 32 10.58 -1.05 4.23
N SER A 33 9.34 -1.27 3.76
CA SER A 33 8.88 -0.84 2.43
C SER A 33 9.06 0.67 2.21
N ARG A 34 9.04 1.43 3.31
CA ARG A 34 9.23 2.88 3.32
C ARG A 34 10.71 3.30 3.43
N THR A 35 11.63 2.52 2.89
CA THR A 35 13.01 3.01 2.73
C THR A 35 13.00 4.07 1.64
N LYS A 36 13.05 5.33 2.05
CA LYS A 36 13.28 6.46 1.15
C LYS A 36 14.63 6.23 0.49
N VAL A 37 14.64 5.83 -0.78
CA VAL A 37 15.85 5.93 -1.59
C VAL A 37 16.24 7.41 -1.61
N ALA A 38 17.42 7.71 -1.06
CA ALA A 38 18.02 9.03 -1.07
C ALA A 38 18.51 9.39 -2.47
#